data_AF-A0A923I069-F1
#
_entry.id   AF-A0A923I069-F1
#
_cell.length_a   1.000
_cell.length_b   1.000
_cell.length_c   1.000
_cell.angle_alpha   90.00
_cell.angle_beta   90.00
_cell.angle_gamma   90.00
#
_symmetry.space_group_name_H-M   'P 1'
#
loop_
_entity.id
_entity.type
_entity.pdbx_description
1 polymer ?
#
loop_
_entity_poly.entity_id
_entity_poly.type
_entity_poly.pdbx_seq_one_letter_code
_entity_poly.pdbx_strand_id
1 'polypeptide(L)'
;MNLNALLKRNKQFRWIILMLTIIVPCSGYVLLGRSARGLMMLMWMFVLGYLTSHLTIYFSDLTSITQYFGAVTVWIASILEINHEILKILGS
;
A
#
# COMPACT_ATOMS: atom_id res chain seq x y z
N MET A 1 -8.15 -22.89 5.43
CA MET A 1 -7.57 -22.24 6.64
C MET A 1 -8.07 -20.81 6.69
N ASN A 2 -8.78 -20.39 7.74
CA ASN A 2 -9.40 -19.06 7.80
C ASN A 2 -8.36 -18.01 8.21
N LEU A 3 -7.91 -17.18 7.25
CA LEU A 3 -6.90 -16.15 7.47
C LEU A 3 -7.31 -15.17 8.58
N ASN A 4 -8.59 -14.84 8.69
CA ASN A 4 -9.10 -13.93 9.71
C ASN A 4 -8.90 -14.52 11.12
N ALA A 5 -9.09 -15.84 11.26
CA ALA A 5 -8.84 -16.52 12.51
C ALA A 5 -7.35 -16.53 12.88
N LEU A 6 -6.44 -16.58 11.90
CA LEU A 6 -4.99 -16.47 12.14
C LEU A 6 -4.57 -15.06 12.55
N LEU A 7 -5.14 -14.03 11.92
CA LEU A 7 -4.87 -12.63 12.28
C LEU A 7 -5.37 -12.29 13.68
N LYS A 8 -6.53 -12.82 14.06
CA LYS A 8 -7.09 -12.67 15.40
C LYS A 8 -6.26 -13.42 16.45
N ARG A 9 -5.74 -14.61 16.11
CA ARG A 9 -4.96 -15.46 17.03
C ARG A 9 -3.49 -15.05 17.16
N ASN A 10 -2.85 -14.58 16.09
CA ASN A 10 -1.40 -14.38 16.05
C ASN A 10 -1.01 -12.93 15.71
N LYS A 11 -0.64 -12.18 16.76
CA LYS A 11 -0.18 -10.79 16.65
C LYS A 11 1.10 -10.65 15.81
N GLN A 12 2.00 -11.64 15.80
CA GLN A 12 3.22 -11.59 14.98
C GLN A 12 2.92 -11.69 13.49
N PHE A 13 1.93 -12.51 13.11
CA PHE A 13 1.52 -12.65 11.71
C PHE A 13 0.98 -11.34 11.14
N ARG A 14 0.33 -10.51 11.96
CA ARG A 14 -0.12 -9.16 11.58
C ARG A 14 1.04 -8.24 11.24
N TRP A 15 2.08 -8.23 12.10
CA TRP A 15 3.27 -7.42 11.86
C TRP A 15 4.02 -7.85 10.60
N ILE A 16 4.05 -9.15 10.31
CA ILE A 16 4.64 -9.67 9.07
C ILE A 16 3.92 -9.10 7.84
N ILE A 17 2.58 -9.09 7.82
CA ILE A 17 1.81 -8.53 6.70
C ILE A 17 2.07 -7.02 6.53
N LEU A 18 2.12 -6.27 7.64
CA LEU A 18 2.41 -4.84 7.61
C LEU A 18 3.83 -4.57 7.09
N MET A 19 4.83 -5.31 7.57
CA MET A 19 6.21 -5.20 7.09
C MET A 19 6.33 -5.54 5.61
N LEU A 20 5.65 -6.60 5.14
CA LEU A 20 5.59 -6.91 3.72
C LEU A 20 4.93 -5.80 2.91
N THR A 21 3.88 -5.16 3.42
CA THR A 21 3.18 -4.06 2.73
C THR A 21 4.07 -2.81 2.60
N ILE A 22 4.94 -2.59 3.58
CA ILE A 22 5.94 -1.51 3.55
C ILE A 22 7.01 -1.83 2.49
N ILE A 23 7.58 -3.04 2.50
CA ILE A 23 8.68 -3.41 1.58
C ILE A 23 8.17 -3.57 0.15
N VAL A 24 7.07 -4.29 -0.02
CA VAL A 24 6.45 -4.59 -1.30
C VAL A 24 5.08 -3.93 -1.34
N PRO A 25 4.92 -2.80 -2.07
CA PRO A 25 3.65 -2.11 -2.18
C PRO A 25 2.57 -3.07 -2.66
N CYS A 26 1.36 -2.91 -2.13
CA CYS A 26 0.18 -3.73 -2.43
C CYS A 26 0.23 -5.22 -2.04
N SER A 27 1.35 -5.77 -1.53
CA SER A 27 1.44 -7.19 -1.15
C SER A 27 0.45 -7.60 -0.05
N GLY A 28 0.15 -6.69 0.89
CA GLY A 28 -0.84 -6.90 1.95
C GLY A 28 -2.24 -7.21 1.44
N TYR A 29 -2.67 -6.63 0.31
CA TYR A 29 -4.01 -6.89 -0.24
C TYR A 29 -4.15 -8.31 -0.77
N VAL A 30 -3.08 -8.88 -1.35
CA VAL A 30 -3.07 -10.27 -1.81
C VAL A 30 -3.16 -11.20 -0.62
N LEU A 31 -2.39 -10.93 0.44
CA LEU A 31 -2.41 -11.73 1.66
C LEU A 31 -3.77 -11.69 2.36
N LEU A 32 -4.47 -10.56 2.33
CA LEU A 32 -5.83 -10.40 2.86
C LEU A 32 -6.94 -10.93 1.92
N GLY A 33 -6.59 -11.53 0.77
CA GLY A 33 -7.55 -12.07 -0.19
C GLY A 33 -8.33 -11.01 -1.00
N ARG A 34 -7.88 -9.75 -1.01
CA ARG A 34 -8.47 -8.63 -1.76
C ARG A 34 -7.58 -8.19 -2.93
N SER A 35 -7.14 -9.16 -3.73
CA SER A 35 -6.20 -8.96 -4.84
C SER A 35 -6.66 -7.89 -5.85
N ALA A 36 -7.96 -7.83 -6.17
CA ALA A 36 -8.51 -6.83 -7.08
C ALA A 36 -8.27 -5.38 -6.60
N ARG A 37 -8.39 -5.14 -5.28
CA ARG A 37 -8.18 -3.82 -4.69
C ARG A 37 -6.69 -3.46 -4.66
N GLY A 38 -5.84 -4.44 -4.37
CA GLY A 38 -4.39 -4.28 -4.47
C GLY A 38 -3.94 -3.92 -5.89
N LEU A 39 -4.47 -4.59 -6.92
CA LEU A 39 -4.16 -4.27 -8.32
C LEU A 39 -4.60 -2.85 -8.68
N MET A 40 -5.79 -2.42 -8.26
CA MET A 40 -6.27 -1.07 -8.49
C MET A 40 -5.36 -0.02 -7.84
N MET A 41 -4.92 -0.24 -6.60
CA MET A 41 -4.00 0.65 -5.90
C MET A 41 -2.64 0.72 -6.61
N LEU A 42 -2.16 -0.41 -7.12
CA LEU A 42 -0.90 -0.51 -7.86
C LEU A 42 -0.98 0.24 -9.20
N MET A 43 -2.11 0.13 -9.92
CA MET A 43 -2.38 0.93 -11.11
C MET A 43 -2.36 2.43 -10.79
N TRP A 44 -3.02 2.86 -9.71
CA TRP A 44 -3.01 4.26 -9.28
C TRP A 44 -1.61 4.74 -8.93
N MET A 45 -0.79 3.90 -8.29
CA MET A 45 0.59 4.22 -7.94
C MET A 45 1.42 4.50 -9.20
N PHE A 46 1.27 3.70 -10.26
CA PHE A 46 1.95 3.93 -11.53
C PHE A 46 1.42 5.16 -12.27
N VAL A 47 0.10 5.35 -12.33
CA VAL A 47 -0.50 6.50 -13.03
C VAL A 47 -0.09 7.81 -12.36
N LEU A 48 -0.21 7.90 -11.03
CA LEU A 48 0.14 9.11 -10.29
C LEU A 48 1.66 9.32 -10.23
N GLY A 49 2.45 8.25 -10.12
CA GLY A 49 3.91 8.33 -10.21
C GLY A 49 4.38 8.84 -11.57
N TYR A 50 3.82 8.30 -12.66
CA TYR A 50 4.11 8.76 -14.01
C TYR A 50 3.69 10.22 -14.18
N LEU A 51 2.48 10.57 -13.75
CA LEU A 51 1.97 11.94 -13.82
C LEU A 51 2.90 12.91 -13.08
N THR A 52 3.23 12.65 -11.82
CA THR A 52 4.13 13.55 -11.07
C THR A 52 5.50 13.64 -11.69
N SER A 53 6.07 12.52 -12.16
CA SER A 53 7.37 12.54 -12.81
C SER A 53 7.36 13.37 -14.09
N HIS A 54 6.28 13.29 -14.86
CA HIS A 54 6.13 14.03 -16.11
C HIS A 54 5.86 15.51 -15.88
N LEU A 55 5.10 15.87 -14.83
CA LEU A 55 4.93 17.28 -14.44
C LEU A 55 6.25 17.89 -13.97
N THR A 56 7.07 17.15 -13.22
CA THR A 56 8.34 17.67 -12.71
C THR A 56 9.38 17.90 -13.80
N ILE A 57 9.25 17.28 -14.99
CA ILE A 57 10.11 17.59 -16.16
C ILE A 57 10.03 19.07 -16.53
N TYR A 58 8.90 19.74 -16.28
CA TYR A 58 8.71 21.17 -16.55
C TYR A 58 9.27 22.10 -15.46
N PHE A 59 9.76 21.55 -14.35
CA PHE A 59 10.22 22.31 -13.18
C PHE A 59 11.62 21.82 -12.77
N SER A 60 12.65 22.53 -13.24
CA SER A 60 14.07 22.19 -13.09
C SER A 60 14.65 22.32 -11.67
N ASP A 61 13.93 22.95 -10.73
CA ASP A 61 14.40 23.18 -9.34
C ASP A 61 13.85 22.18 -8.30
N LEU A 62 13.10 21.18 -8.75
CA LEU A 62 12.45 20.22 -7.85
C LEU A 62 13.37 19.04 -7.52
N THR A 63 13.52 18.77 -6.22
CA THR A 63 14.33 17.66 -5.68
C THR A 63 13.79 16.29 -6.12
N SER A 64 14.68 15.30 -6.30
CA SER A 64 14.37 13.98 -6.87
C SER A 64 13.22 13.22 -6.19
N ILE A 65 12.89 13.53 -4.94
CA ILE A 65 11.79 12.89 -4.20
C ILE A 65 10.41 13.40 -4.62
N THR A 66 10.32 14.66 -5.06
CA THR A 66 9.06 15.27 -5.51
C THR A 66 8.60 14.74 -6.86
N GLN A 67 9.54 14.23 -7.68
CA GLN A 67 9.27 13.57 -8.96
C GLN A 67 8.39 12.32 -8.80
N TYR A 68 8.50 11.62 -7.66
CA TYR A 68 7.74 10.41 -7.38
C TYR A 68 6.65 10.61 -6.31
N PHE A 69 6.28 11.85 -6.01
CA PHE A 69 5.33 12.16 -4.94
C PHE A 69 3.98 11.46 -5.15
N GLY A 70 3.53 11.30 -6.40
CA GLY A 70 2.30 10.58 -6.73
C GLY A 70 2.38 9.09 -6.41
N ALA A 71 3.53 8.45 -6.62
CA ALA A 71 3.71 7.05 -6.24
C ALA A 71 3.81 6.90 -4.71
N VAL A 72 4.54 7.80 -4.04
CA VAL A 72 4.75 7.77 -2.59
C VAL A 72 3.43 7.98 -1.83
N THR A 73 2.59 8.92 -2.29
CA THR A 73 1.28 9.18 -1.67
C THR A 73 0.36 7.96 -1.75
N VAL A 74 0.29 7.29 -2.91
CA VAL A 74 -0.50 6.07 -3.06
C VAL A 74 0.06 4.93 -2.21
N TRP A 75 1.39 4.81 -2.11
CA TRP A 75 2.02 3.81 -1.26
C TRP A 75 1.67 4.00 0.23
N ILE A 76 1.74 5.23 0.74
CA ILE A 76 1.33 5.55 2.12
C ILE A 76 -0.16 5.24 2.33
N ALA A 77 -1.02 5.65 1.38
CA ALA A 77 -2.45 5.36 1.43
C ALA A 77 -2.73 3.85 1.47
N SER A 78 -2.01 3.06 0.68
CA SER A 78 -2.07 1.59 0.68
C SER A 78 -1.74 1.00 2.06
N ILE A 79 -0.68 1.48 2.72
CA ILE A 79 -0.30 0.99 4.06
C ILE A 79 -1.39 1.30 5.09
N LEU A 80 -1.91 2.53 5.07
CA LEU A 80 -2.96 2.97 5.99
C LEU A 80 -4.24 2.16 5.82
N GLU A 81 -4.63 1.87 4.58
CA GLU A 81 -5.81 1.06 4.30
C GLU A 81 -5.66 -0.38 4.79
N ILE A 82 -4.51 -1.02 4.55
CA ILE A 82 -4.23 -2.37 5.07
C ILE A 82 -4.27 -2.39 6.60
N ASN A 83 -3.69 -1.39 7.26
CA ASN A 83 -3.76 -1.27 8.71
C ASN A 83 -5.20 -1.13 9.21
N HIS A 84 -6.01 -0.29 8.54
CA HIS A 84 -7.42 -0.12 8.86
C HIS A 84 -8.21 -1.43 8.68
N GLU A 85 -7.98 -2.18 7.61
CA GLU A 85 -8.63 -3.48 7.37
C GLU A 85 -8.23 -4.52 8.44
N ILE A 86 -6.95 -4.58 8.83
CA ILE A 86 -6.48 -5.46 9.91
C ILE A 86 -7.14 -5.09 11.25
N LEU A 87 -7.29 -3.79 11.55
CA LEU A 87 -7.97 -3.33 12.76
C LEU A 87 -9.47 -3.69 12.75
N LYS A 88 -10.13 -3.54 11.60
CA LYS A 88 -11.53 -3.93 11.42
C LYS A 88 -11.75 -5.42 11.67
N ILE A 89 -10.86 -6.28 11.18
CA ILE A 89 -10.91 -7.73 11.42
C ILE A 89 -10.72 -8.08 12.91
N LEU A 90 -9.98 -7.25 13.66
CA LEU A 90 -9.78 -7.47 15.09
C LEU A 90 -10.99 -7.06 15.94
N GLY A 91 -11.69 -6.00 15.53
CA GLY A 91 -12.88 -5.48 16.21
C GLY A 91 -14.17 -6.25 15.95
N SER A 92 -14.19 -7.13 14.92
CA SER A 92 -15.27 -8.07 14.62
C SER A 92 -15.07 -9.43 15.29
#